data_AF-A0A645E3B8-F1
#
_entry.id   AF-A0A645E3B8-F1
#
_cell.length_a   1.000
_cell.length_b   1.000
_cell.length_c   1.000
_cell.angle_alpha   90.00
_cell.angle_beta   90.00
_cell.angle_gamma   90.00
#
_symmetry.space_group_name_H-M   'P 1'
#
loop_
_entity.id
_entity.type
_entity.pdbx_description
1 polymer ?
#
loop_
_entity_poly.entity_id
_entity_poly.type
_entity_poly.pdbx_seq_one_letter_code
_entity_poly.pdbx_strand_id
1 'polypeptide(L)'
;MVLFDRSWYNRAGVERVMGFCSEDEYWDFLKAVPRFEELLIRSGIILIKYWFSVSDEEQEKRFQDRIHDDAKRWKLSEMDKEARARWVDYSRAKDVMFQYTDTEQSPWYVVDSDNKRHARINVISHILSQIPYEDIPHAEFILPEKQKDEGYTRPPMQKLKYIPDIAGNMAKKEN
;
A
#
# COMPACT_ATOMS: atom_id res chain seq x y z
N MET A 1 -5.08 15.08 3.72
CA MET A 1 -4.88 13.65 4.06
C MET A 1 -3.39 13.41 4.26
N VAL A 2 -3.01 12.67 5.31
CA VAL A 2 -1.61 12.29 5.58
C VAL A 2 -1.55 10.76 5.61
N LEU A 3 -0.55 10.18 4.96
CA LEU A 3 -0.32 8.73 4.91
C LEU A 3 0.99 8.41 5.60
N PHE A 4 0.93 7.47 6.54
CA PHE A 4 2.05 7.00 7.33
C PHE A 4 2.52 5.65 6.77
N ASP A 5 3.62 5.65 5.99
CA ASP A 5 4.32 4.42 5.61
C ASP A 5 5.18 3.97 6.80
N ARG A 6 4.57 3.11 7.62
CA ARG A 6 4.85 2.93 9.06
C ARG A 6 4.47 4.14 9.90
N SER A 7 4.38 3.96 11.21
CA SER A 7 3.91 4.97 12.16
C SER A 7 4.62 4.85 13.51
N TRP A 8 4.08 5.48 14.57
CA TRP A 8 4.54 5.30 15.94
C TRP A 8 4.59 3.84 16.39
N TYR A 9 3.82 2.95 15.75
CA TYR A 9 3.82 1.51 15.98
C TYR A 9 5.13 0.77 15.66
N ASN A 10 6.16 1.44 15.13
CA ASN A 10 7.51 0.87 15.09
C ASN A 10 7.96 0.34 16.46
N ARG A 11 7.59 1.04 17.54
CA ARG A 11 7.89 0.62 18.91
C ARG A 11 7.23 -0.70 19.30
N ALA A 12 5.99 -0.92 18.84
CA ALA A 12 5.27 -2.16 19.12
C ALA A 12 5.72 -3.34 18.25
N GLY A 13 6.45 -3.09 17.15
CA GLY A 13 6.90 -4.11 16.21
C GLY A 13 8.42 -4.25 16.18
N VAL A 14 9.07 -3.52 15.27
CA VAL A 14 10.50 -3.65 14.99
C VAL A 14 11.36 -3.34 16.21
N GLU A 15 11.08 -2.28 16.96
CA GLU A 15 11.92 -1.93 18.13
C GLU A 15 11.83 -3.00 19.21
N ARG A 16 10.64 -3.56 19.45
CA ARG A 16 10.46 -4.66 20.41
C ARG A 16 11.21 -5.91 19.99
N VAL A 17 11.05 -6.34 18.73
CA VAL A 17 11.63 -7.61 18.25
C VAL A 17 13.14 -7.51 18.08
N MET A 18 13.65 -6.35 17.68
CA MET A 18 15.09 -6.13 17.48
C MET A 18 15.81 -5.62 18.73
N GLY A 19 15.09 -5.32 19.82
CA GLY A 19 15.68 -4.82 21.06
C GLY A 19 16.18 -3.38 20.98
N PHE A 20 15.55 -2.54 20.15
CA PHE A 20 15.87 -1.11 20.05
C PHE A 20 15.17 -0.26 21.11
N CYS A 21 14.24 -0.83 21.86
CA CYS A 21 13.65 -0.23 23.05
C CYS A 21 13.75 -1.18 24.24
N SER A 22 13.79 -0.61 25.45
CA SER A 22 13.66 -1.37 26.69
C SER A 22 12.26 -1.96 26.86
N GLU A 23 12.10 -2.93 27.78
CA GLU A 23 10.79 -3.49 28.09
C GLU A 23 9.85 -2.45 28.68
N ASP A 24 10.37 -1.57 29.54
CA ASP A 24 9.59 -0.50 30.17
C ASP A 24 9.07 0.49 29.12
N GLU A 25 9.92 0.93 28.19
CA GLU A 25 9.50 1.81 27.08
C GLU A 25 8.44 1.18 26.18
N TYR A 26 8.54 -0.14 25.94
CA TYR A 26 7.56 -0.88 25.14
C TYR A 26 6.20 -0.93 25.84
N TRP A 27 6.16 -1.28 27.12
CA TRP A 27 4.91 -1.37 27.87
C TRP A 27 4.28 0.00 28.12
N ASP A 28 5.09 1.01 28.38
CA ASP A 28 4.60 2.39 28.53
C ASP A 28 4.02 2.90 27.20
N PHE A 29 4.66 2.60 26.07
CA PHE A 29 4.13 2.91 24.75
C PHE A 29 2.76 2.26 24.51
N LEU A 30 2.62 0.96 24.77
CA LEU A 30 1.34 0.25 24.56
C LEU A 30 0.20 0.81 25.43
N LYS A 31 0.51 1.29 26.64
CA LYS A 31 -0.48 1.93 27.52
C LYS A 31 -0.80 3.36 27.09
N ALA A 32 0.16 4.08 26.53
CA ALA A 32 0.03 5.50 26.17
C ALA A 32 -0.67 5.71 24.82
N VAL A 33 -0.40 4.85 23.83
CA VAL A 33 -0.88 5.02 22.45
C VAL A 33 -2.41 5.14 22.34
N PRO A 34 -3.23 4.29 22.99
CA PRO A 34 -4.68 4.43 22.88
C PRO A 34 -5.18 5.81 23.35
N ARG A 35 -4.57 6.38 24.39
CA ARG A 35 -4.89 7.73 24.87
C ARG A 35 -4.43 8.80 23.90
N PHE A 36 -3.27 8.62 23.28
CA PHE A 36 -2.78 9.53 22.25
C PHE A 36 -3.72 9.54 21.03
N GLU A 37 -4.16 8.37 20.58
CA GLU A 37 -5.11 8.21 19.47
C GLU A 37 -6.47 8.85 19.81
N GLU A 38 -6.97 8.66 21.02
CA GLU A 38 -8.18 9.31 21.50
C GLU A 38 -8.07 10.84 21.42
N LEU A 39 -6.93 11.43 21.81
CA LEU A 39 -6.72 12.87 21.72
C LEU A 39 -6.79 13.38 20.28
N LEU A 40 -6.21 12.64 19.32
CA LEU A 40 -6.30 12.97 17.89
C LEU A 40 -7.74 12.93 17.38
N ILE A 41 -8.46 11.85 17.71
CA ILE A 41 -9.85 11.65 17.30
C ILE A 41 -10.76 12.74 17.89
N ARG A 42 -10.59 13.06 19.17
CA ARG A 42 -11.32 14.15 19.84
C ARG A 42 -11.02 15.53 19.26
N SER A 43 -9.85 15.72 18.64
CA SER A 43 -9.51 16.93 17.90
C SER A 43 -10.15 16.99 16.50
N GLY A 44 -10.97 16.00 16.12
CA GLY A 44 -11.65 15.92 14.83
C GLY A 44 -10.86 15.20 13.73
N ILE A 45 -9.78 14.49 14.07
CA ILE A 45 -8.99 13.72 13.10
C ILE A 45 -9.63 12.34 12.92
N ILE A 46 -9.95 11.98 11.67
CA ILE A 46 -10.31 10.60 11.33
C ILE A 46 -9.02 9.77 11.27
N LEU A 47 -8.83 8.92 12.27
CA LEU A 47 -7.68 8.01 12.36
C LEU A 47 -8.09 6.61 11.90
N ILE A 48 -7.40 6.08 10.88
CA ILE A 48 -7.66 4.75 10.33
C ILE A 48 -6.34 3.96 10.37
N LYS A 49 -6.37 2.78 11.01
CA LYS A 49 -5.19 1.92 11.17
C LYS A 49 -5.33 0.65 10.35
N TYR A 50 -4.31 0.35 9.54
CA TYR A 50 -4.30 -0.83 8.67
C TYR A 50 -3.11 -1.74 8.98
N TRP A 51 -3.39 -3.03 9.15
CA TRP A 51 -2.38 -4.07 9.22
C TRP A 51 -2.45 -4.95 7.97
N PHE A 52 -1.42 -4.90 7.12
CA PHE A 52 -1.34 -5.74 5.93
C PHE A 52 -0.80 -7.12 6.32
N SER A 53 -1.67 -8.12 6.34
CA SER A 53 -1.30 -9.51 6.58
C SER A 53 -0.84 -10.15 5.28
N VAL A 54 0.30 -10.82 5.30
CA VAL A 54 0.82 -11.64 4.20
C VAL A 54 1.03 -13.04 4.77
N SER A 55 0.64 -14.07 4.02
CA SER A 55 0.98 -15.45 4.36
C SER A 55 2.49 -15.67 4.34
N ASP A 56 2.97 -16.67 5.09
CA ASP A 56 4.39 -17.00 5.14
C ASP A 56 4.89 -17.42 3.75
N GLU A 57 4.07 -18.18 3.02
CA GLU A 57 4.38 -18.64 1.67
C GLU A 57 4.50 -17.48 0.66
N GLU A 58 3.59 -16.50 0.71
CA GLU A 58 3.65 -15.34 -0.17
C GLU A 58 4.75 -14.36 0.27
N GLN A 59 5.06 -14.27 1.56
CA GLN A 59 6.19 -13.48 2.03
C GLN A 59 7.51 -14.08 1.52
N GLU A 60 7.66 -15.40 1.61
CA GLU A 60 8.79 -16.16 1.06
C GLU A 60 9.00 -15.84 -0.41
N LYS A 61 7.95 -16.06 -1.20
CA LYS A 61 7.96 -15.85 -2.63
C LYS A 61 8.39 -14.43 -2.98
N ARG A 62 7.88 -13.42 -2.26
CA ARG A 62 8.26 -12.02 -2.45
C ARG A 62 9.72 -11.74 -2.12
N PHE A 63 10.28 -12.40 -1.11
CA PHE A 63 11.70 -12.29 -0.80
C PHE A 63 12.55 -12.89 -1.92
N GLN A 64 12.21 -14.09 -2.40
CA GLN A 64 12.91 -14.72 -3.52
C GLN A 64 12.80 -13.88 -4.79
N ASP A 65 11.62 -13.38 -5.14
CA ASP A 65 11.43 -12.50 -6.30
C ASP A 65 12.30 -11.25 -6.23
N ARG A 66 12.48 -10.66 -5.04
CA ARG A 66 13.33 -9.46 -4.84
C ARG A 66 14.82 -9.77 -4.92
N ILE A 67 15.23 -10.98 -4.57
CA ILE A 67 16.63 -11.42 -4.67
C ILE A 67 17.02 -11.59 -6.14
N HIS A 68 16.11 -12.12 -6.96
CA HIS A 68 16.35 -12.42 -8.37
C HIS A 68 16.01 -11.25 -9.34
N ASP A 69 15.37 -10.19 -8.85
CA ASP A 69 15.03 -8.99 -9.62
C ASP A 69 15.91 -7.80 -9.23
N ASP A 70 16.88 -7.47 -10.10
CA ASP A 70 17.83 -6.37 -9.91
C ASP A 70 17.14 -5.01 -9.73
N ALA A 71 15.96 -4.79 -10.31
CA ALA A 71 15.22 -3.54 -10.17
C ALA A 71 14.56 -3.39 -8.78
N LYS A 72 14.38 -4.51 -8.05
CA LYS A 72 13.76 -4.52 -6.71
C LYS A 72 14.75 -4.78 -5.59
N ARG A 73 16.00 -5.11 -5.91
CA ARG A 73 17.05 -5.47 -4.95
C ARG A 73 17.33 -4.40 -3.89
N TRP A 74 17.18 -3.12 -4.24
CA TRP A 74 17.35 -2.00 -3.29
C TRP A 74 16.36 -2.03 -2.12
N LYS A 75 15.27 -2.81 -2.21
CA LYS A 75 14.28 -2.97 -1.13
C LYS A 75 14.65 -4.04 -0.11
N LEU A 76 15.79 -4.71 -0.27
CA LEU A 76 16.30 -5.70 0.66
C LEU A 76 17.36 -5.07 1.56
N SER A 77 17.22 -5.29 2.86
CA SER A 77 18.19 -4.89 3.87
C SER A 77 18.58 -6.09 4.75
N GLU A 78 19.70 -6.00 5.46
CA GLU A 78 20.09 -7.04 6.44
C GLU A 78 19.04 -7.19 7.55
N MET A 79 18.35 -6.09 7.90
CA MET A 79 17.25 -6.12 8.85
C MET A 79 16.08 -6.99 8.36
N ASP A 80 15.82 -7.06 7.06
CA ASP A 80 14.75 -7.89 6.52
C ASP A 80 15.08 -9.40 6.65
N LYS A 81 16.36 -9.77 6.56
CA LYS A 81 16.80 -11.16 6.79
C LYS A 81 16.58 -11.57 8.25
N GLU A 82 16.98 -10.70 9.17
CA GLU A 82 16.78 -10.93 10.61
C GLU A 82 15.28 -10.95 10.94
N ALA A 83 14.49 -10.05 10.34
CA ALA A 83 13.05 -9.98 10.58
C ALA A 83 12.33 -11.26 10.17
N ARG A 84 12.75 -11.85 9.04
CA ARG A 84 12.29 -13.16 8.59
C ARG A 84 12.66 -14.27 9.59
N ALA A 85 13.89 -14.28 10.09
CA ALA A 85 14.31 -15.29 11.08
C ALA A 85 13.49 -15.21 12.38
N ARG A 86 13.01 -14.01 12.73
CA ARG A 86 12.20 -13.72 13.93
C ARG A 86 10.69 -13.66 13.67
N TRP A 87 10.19 -14.35 12.64
CA TRP A 87 8.77 -14.32 12.25
C TRP A 87 7.79 -14.57 13.43
N VAL A 88 8.10 -15.54 14.29
CA VAL A 88 7.27 -15.86 15.46
C VAL A 88 7.24 -14.73 16.47
N ASP A 89 8.36 -14.03 16.68
CA ASP A 89 8.44 -12.91 17.60
C ASP A 89 7.68 -11.69 17.06
N TYR A 90 7.74 -11.44 15.76
CA TYR A 90 6.87 -10.46 15.10
C TYR A 90 5.39 -10.80 15.22
N SER A 91 5.03 -12.08 15.09
CA SER A 91 3.66 -12.55 15.25
C SER A 91 3.16 -12.28 16.68
N ARG A 92 3.97 -12.63 17.69
CA ARG A 92 3.66 -12.33 19.10
C ARG A 92 3.55 -10.84 19.38
N ALA A 93 4.48 -10.05 18.85
CA ALA A 93 4.48 -8.59 19.02
C ALA A 93 3.22 -7.96 18.41
N LYS A 94 2.78 -8.44 17.23
CA LYS A 94 1.53 -8.06 16.60
C LYS A 94 0.32 -8.42 17.47
N ASP A 95 0.24 -9.65 17.97
CA ASP A 95 -0.92 -10.09 18.76
C ASP A 95 -1.06 -9.25 20.06
N VAL A 96 0.06 -8.95 20.73
CA VAL A 96 0.07 -8.05 21.89
C VAL A 96 -0.31 -6.62 21.48
N MET A 97 0.21 -6.10 20.38
CA MET A 97 -0.15 -4.77 19.88
C MET A 97 -1.66 -4.64 19.65
N PHE A 98 -2.28 -5.64 19.03
CA PHE A 98 -3.73 -5.69 18.81
C PHE A 98 -4.48 -5.72 20.14
N GLN A 99 -4.09 -6.61 21.06
CA GLN A 99 -4.74 -6.72 22.36
C GLN A 99 -4.79 -5.41 23.15
N TYR A 100 -3.74 -4.57 23.06
CA TYR A 100 -3.65 -3.33 23.84
C TYR A 100 -4.15 -2.09 23.11
N THR A 101 -4.17 -2.10 21.78
CA THR A 101 -4.41 -0.88 20.99
C THR A 101 -5.53 -0.98 19.97
N ASP A 102 -6.18 -2.15 19.85
CA ASP A 102 -7.45 -2.28 19.15
C ASP A 102 -8.57 -1.82 20.07
N THR A 103 -9.11 -0.64 19.78
CA THR A 103 -10.18 -0.03 20.58
C THR A 103 -11.37 0.29 19.68
N GLU A 104 -12.56 0.39 20.26
CA GLU A 104 -13.77 0.72 19.50
C GLU A 104 -13.67 2.07 18.78
N GLN A 105 -12.97 3.05 19.39
CA GLN A 105 -12.76 4.37 18.81
C GLN A 105 -11.66 4.39 17.74
N SER A 106 -10.64 3.54 17.88
CA SER A 106 -9.53 3.42 16.93
C SER A 106 -9.23 1.95 16.64
N PRO A 107 -10.05 1.29 15.82
CA PRO A 107 -9.89 -0.13 15.53
C PRO A 107 -8.72 -0.40 14.58
N TRP A 108 -8.23 -1.64 14.59
CA TRP A 108 -7.29 -2.17 13.62
C TRP A 108 -8.02 -2.91 12.50
N TYR A 109 -7.78 -2.50 11.25
CA TYR A 109 -8.28 -3.20 10.08
C TYR A 109 -7.20 -4.11 9.47
N VAL A 110 -7.44 -5.42 9.51
CA VAL A 110 -6.56 -6.39 8.87
C VAL A 110 -6.88 -6.48 7.38
N VAL A 111 -5.86 -6.30 6.54
CA VAL A 111 -5.95 -6.36 5.09
C VAL A 111 -5.21 -7.61 4.64
N ASP A 112 -5.93 -8.55 4.04
CA ASP A 112 -5.29 -9.64 3.30
C ASP A 112 -4.55 -9.06 2.10
N SER A 113 -3.24 -9.24 2.10
CA SER A 113 -2.33 -8.63 1.16
C SER A 113 -1.54 -9.61 0.31
N ASP A 114 -1.99 -10.87 0.25
CA ASP A 114 -1.39 -11.88 -0.62
C ASP A 114 -1.54 -11.49 -2.09
N ASN A 115 -2.74 -11.05 -2.49
CA ASN A 115 -2.94 -10.39 -3.78
C ASN A 115 -2.84 -8.86 -3.65
N LYS A 116 -1.71 -8.30 -4.11
CA LYS A 116 -1.44 -6.85 -4.05
C LYS A 116 -2.52 -6.00 -4.73
N ARG A 117 -3.13 -6.46 -5.83
CA ARG A 117 -4.15 -5.68 -6.54
C ARG A 117 -5.45 -5.63 -5.73
N HIS A 118 -5.86 -6.77 -5.17
CA HIS A 118 -7.05 -6.84 -4.33
C HIS A 118 -6.87 -5.99 -3.07
N ALA A 119 -5.73 -6.14 -2.38
CA ALA A 119 -5.43 -5.37 -1.17
C ALA A 119 -5.52 -3.86 -1.40
N ARG A 120 -4.96 -3.37 -2.53
CA ARG A 120 -5.02 -1.94 -2.90
C ARG A 120 -6.46 -1.46 -3.11
N ILE A 121 -7.24 -2.21 -3.90
CA ILE A 121 -8.64 -1.85 -4.19
C ILE A 121 -9.47 -1.88 -2.91
N ASN A 122 -9.34 -2.93 -2.11
CA ASN A 122 -10.07 -3.09 -0.86
C ASN A 122 -9.76 -1.97 0.13
N VAL A 123 -8.48 -1.60 0.27
CA VAL A 123 -8.07 -0.48 1.14
C VAL A 123 -8.62 0.84 0.65
N ILE A 124 -8.49 1.15 -0.64
CA ILE A 124 -9.04 2.40 -1.21
C ILE A 124 -10.55 2.44 -1.00
N SER A 125 -11.26 1.34 -1.30
CA SER A 125 -12.71 1.24 -1.10
C SER A 125 -13.09 1.42 0.37
N HIS A 126 -12.32 0.88 1.32
CA HIS A 126 -12.57 1.06 2.74
C HIS A 126 -12.29 2.49 3.19
N ILE A 127 -11.19 3.12 2.75
CA ILE A 127 -10.91 4.53 3.06
C ILE A 127 -12.08 5.41 2.61
N LEU A 128 -12.58 5.19 1.39
CA LEU A 128 -13.72 5.92 0.85
C LEU A 128 -15.00 5.69 1.67
N SER A 129 -15.22 4.49 2.21
CA SER A 129 -16.40 4.24 3.05
C SER A 129 -16.30 4.84 4.46
N GLN A 130 -15.10 5.13 4.95
CA GLN A 130 -14.87 5.74 6.28
C GLN A 130 -14.89 7.26 6.27
N ILE A 131 -14.64 7.89 5.12
CA ILE A 131 -14.54 9.35 5.01
C ILE A 131 -15.80 9.89 4.33
N PRO A 132 -16.53 10.83 4.94
CA PRO A 132 -17.64 11.50 4.26
C PRO A 132 -17.10 12.26 3.05
N TYR A 133 -17.61 11.93 1.87
CA TYR A 133 -17.32 12.66 0.63
C TYR A 133 -18.60 12.81 -0.18
N GLU A 134 -18.61 13.83 -1.05
CA GLU A 134 -19.72 14.09 -1.97
C GLU A 134 -19.24 13.87 -3.40
N ASP A 135 -20.14 13.39 -4.26
CA ASP A 135 -19.86 13.29 -5.68
C ASP A 135 -19.78 14.70 -6.27
N ILE A 136 -18.66 14.96 -6.97
CA ILE A 136 -18.50 16.20 -7.72
C ILE A 136 -19.17 16.00 -9.07
N PRO A 137 -20.21 16.78 -9.41
CA PRO A 137 -20.86 16.64 -10.71
C PRO A 137 -19.86 16.95 -11.82
N HIS A 138 -19.59 15.97 -12.66
CA HIS A 138 -18.81 16.16 -13.88
C HIS A 138 -19.73 16.71 -14.96
N ALA A 139 -19.35 17.83 -15.58
CA ALA A 139 -20.04 18.30 -16.76
C ALA A 139 -19.95 17.23 -17.85
N GLU A 140 -21.07 16.96 -18.54
CA GLU A 140 -21.06 16.06 -19.68
C GLU A 140 -20.09 16.57 -20.74
N PHE A 141 -19.00 15.83 -20.96
CA PHE A 141 -18.04 16.14 -21.98
C PHE A 141 -18.54 15.59 -23.32
N ILE A 142 -19.41 16.36 -23.97
CA ILE A 142 -19.91 16.02 -25.30
C ILE A 142 -18.83 16.41 -26.32
N LEU A 143 -18.30 15.41 -27.04
CA LEU A 143 -17.42 15.67 -28.16
C LEU A 143 -18.21 16.39 -29.25
N PRO A 144 -17.71 17.52 -29.80
CA PRO A 144 -18.36 18.17 -30.92
C PRO A 144 -18.38 17.22 -32.13
N GLU A 145 -19.34 17.42 -33.03
CA GLU A 145 -19.31 16.74 -34.32
C GLU A 145 -17.97 17.01 -35.01
N LYS A 146 -17.37 15.95 -35.57
CA LYS A 146 -16.17 16.10 -36.39
C LYS A 146 -16.50 16.99 -37.58
N GLN A 147 -15.55 17.85 -37.97
CA GLN A 147 -15.67 18.64 -39.20
C GLN A 147 -16.05 17.73 -40.38
N LYS A 148 -16.98 18.19 -41.22
CA LYS A 148 -17.32 17.48 -42.46
C LYS A 148 -16.09 17.45 -43.35
N ASP A 149 -15.87 16.31 -43.99
CA ASP A 149 -14.76 16.16 -44.92
C ASP A 149 -15.06 16.98 -46.20
N GLU A 150 -14.39 18.12 -46.36
CA GLU A 150 -14.49 18.97 -47.56
C GLU A 150 -13.63 18.44 -48.73
N GLY A 151 -13.31 17.14 -48.75
CA GLY A 151 -12.50 16.49 -49.78
C GLY A 151 -11.03 16.36 -49.42
N TYR A 152 -10.68 16.41 -48.12
CA TYR A 152 -9.31 16.22 -47.67
C TYR A 152 -8.88 14.76 -47.85
N THR A 153 -8.04 14.53 -48.86
CA THR A 153 -7.39 13.22 -49.04
C THR A 153 -6.07 13.21 -48.29
N ARG A 154 -5.99 12.41 -47.21
CA ARG A 154 -4.74 12.21 -46.48
C ARG A 154 -3.67 11.64 -47.43
N PRO A 155 -2.41 12.11 -47.37
CA PRO A 155 -1.33 11.51 -48.15
C PRO A 155 -1.26 9.99 -47.90
N PRO A 156 -0.97 9.17 -48.93
CA PRO A 156 -0.87 7.73 -48.76
C PRO A 156 0.18 7.40 -47.71
N MET A 157 -0.16 6.49 -46.78
CA MET A 157 0.70 6.12 -45.65
C MET A 157 2.13 5.74 -46.09
N GLN A 158 2.30 5.18 -47.29
CA GLN A 158 3.59 4.79 -47.86
C GLN A 158 4.56 5.97 -48.08
N LYS A 159 4.06 7.20 -48.16
CA LYS A 159 4.90 8.42 -48.27
C LYS A 159 5.35 8.96 -46.90
N LEU A 160 4.79 8.44 -45.81
CA LEU A 160 5.11 8.86 -44.46
C LEU A 160 6.25 7.99 -43.90
N LYS A 161 7.25 8.63 -43.30
CA LYS A 161 8.34 7.94 -42.60
C LYS A 161 7.88 7.63 -41.19
N TYR A 162 7.39 6.41 -40.98
CA TYR A 162 7.04 5.93 -39.64
C TYR A 162 8.31 5.52 -38.87
N ILE A 163 8.33 5.81 -37.58
CA ILE A 163 9.34 5.25 -36.68
C ILE A 163 9.10 3.74 -36.55
N PRO A 164 10.15 2.92 -36.41
CA PRO A 164 9.99 1.50 -36.17
C PRO A 164 9.18 1.25 -34.89
N ASP A 165 8.14 0.43 -34.98
CA ASP A 165 7.35 0.00 -33.81
C ASP A 165 8.08 -1.12 -33.06
N ILE A 166 9.13 -0.73 -32.34
CA ILE A 166 9.97 -1.67 -31.59
C ILE A 166 9.17 -2.33 -30.47
N ALA A 167 8.33 -1.57 -29.76
CA ALA A 167 7.54 -2.05 -28.62
C ALA A 167 6.45 -3.04 -29.04
N GLY A 168 5.67 -2.73 -30.09
CA GLY A 168 4.64 -3.64 -30.60
C GLY A 168 5.21 -4.95 -31.14
N ASN A 169 6.43 -4.93 -31.70
CA ASN A 169 7.12 -6.14 -32.16
C ASN A 169 7.69 -7.00 -31.02
N MET A 170 8.07 -6.39 -29.89
CA MET A 170 8.47 -7.14 -28.70
C MET A 170 7.26 -7.83 -28.04
N ALA A 171 6.13 -7.12 -27.92
CA ALA A 171 4.91 -7.66 -27.33
C ALA A 171 4.32 -8.86 -28.10
N LYS A 172 4.58 -8.97 -29.41
CA LYS A 172 4.14 -10.11 -30.25
C LYS A 172 5.01 -11.36 -30.14
N LYS A 173 6.22 -11.26 -29.57
CA LYS A 173 7.13 -12.42 -29.37
C LYS A 173 6.88 -13.17 -28.06
N GLU A 174 6.07 -12.60 -27.17
CA GLU A 174 5.76 -13.18 -25.85
C GLU A 174 4.41 -13.92 -25.81
N ASN A 175 3.68 -13.98 -26.93
CA ASN A 175 2.50 -14.85 -27.16
C ASN A 175 2.86 -15.97 -28.13
#